data_AF-U6PKH9-F1
#
_entry.id   AF-U6PKH9-F1
#
_cell.length_a   1.000
_cell.length_b   1.000
_cell.length_c   1.000
_cell.angle_alpha   90.00
_cell.angle_beta   90.00
_cell.angle_gamma   90.00
#
_symmetry.space_group_name_H-M   'P 1'
#
loop_
_entity.id
_entity.type
_entity.pdbx_description
1 polymer ?
#
loop_
_entity_poly.entity_id
_entity_poly.type
_entity_poly.pdbx_seq_one_letter_code
_entity_poly.pdbx_strand_id
1 'polypeptide(L)'
;EQCGRILAQEKHVDADVVSNVPDSSTSAAIGYAAQSGIPYEPCLHRNSYVGRSFIQPSNAMRQSAIHKKFGVLRKNVEGRRIVLIDDSIVRGNTMRILVEMLWNAGAKEVHLRIASPPVKFPCFMGINIPTAEELLASKRNLSEITEHIGATSVEYLSVEGLLKAVQSGIERRTNFDIGHCTGCLTGKYPVAIDF
;
A
#
# COMPACT_ATOMS: atom_id res chain seq x y z
N GLU A 1 -0.64 6.27 11.53
CA GLU A 1 0.05 7.56 11.37
C GLU A 1 1.56 7.44 11.31
N GLN A 2 2.21 6.83 12.31
CA GLN A 2 3.68 6.81 12.38
C GLN A 2 4.36 6.18 11.15
N CYS A 3 3.81 5.10 10.58
CA CYS A 3 4.31 4.53 9.32
C CYS A 3 4.32 5.57 8.19
N GLY A 4 3.26 6.38 8.08
CA GLY A 4 3.17 7.45 7.09
C GLY A 4 4.17 8.57 7.30
N ARG A 5 4.41 8.96 8.55
CA ARG A 5 5.43 9.97 8.90
C ARG A 5 6.82 9.50 8.50
N ILE A 6 7.19 8.28 8.89
CA ILE A 6 8.50 7.72 8.54
C ILE A 6 8.61 7.54 7.02
N LEU A 7 7.54 7.10 6.36
CA LEU A 7 7.52 6.98 4.90
C LEU A 7 7.75 8.33 4.20
N ALA A 8 7.18 9.43 4.70
CA ALA A 8 7.46 10.76 4.18
C ALA A 8 8.91 11.19 4.42
N GLN A 9 9.53 10.81 5.54
CA GLN A 9 10.94 11.09 5.81
C GLN A 9 11.88 10.29 4.90
N GLU A 10 11.57 9.01 4.68
CA GLU A 10 12.39 8.12 3.87
C GLU A 10 12.22 8.37 2.37
N LYS A 11 10.98 8.65 1.94
CA LYS A 11 10.53 8.55 0.54
C LYS A 11 9.70 9.76 0.11
N HIS A 12 10.11 10.97 0.53
CA HIS A 12 9.44 12.21 0.12
C HIS A 12 9.35 12.34 -1.41
N VAL A 13 8.30 13.00 -1.88
CA VAL A 13 8.18 13.49 -3.26
C VAL A 13 7.30 14.72 -3.26
N ASP A 14 7.67 15.71 -4.08
CA ASP A 14 6.87 16.90 -4.25
C ASP A 14 5.65 16.60 -5.12
N ALA A 15 4.47 16.86 -4.56
CA ALA A 15 3.20 16.64 -5.23
C ALA A 15 2.18 17.68 -4.75
N ASP A 16 1.00 17.67 -5.34
CA ASP A 16 -0.03 18.67 -5.06
C ASP A 16 -1.05 18.18 -4.03
N VAL A 17 -1.12 16.86 -3.81
CA VAL A 17 -2.08 16.23 -2.88
C VAL A 17 -1.58 14.88 -2.38
N VAL A 18 -1.90 14.57 -1.11
CA VAL A 18 -1.82 13.23 -0.56
C VAL A 18 -3.23 12.65 -0.45
N SER A 19 -3.45 11.47 -0.98
CA SER A 19 -4.70 10.71 -0.86
C SER A 19 -4.40 9.31 -0.34
N ASN A 20 -5.41 8.65 0.21
CA ASN A 20 -5.36 7.25 0.60
C ASN A 20 -6.14 6.36 -0.40
N VAL A 21 -5.86 5.05 -0.36
CA VAL A 21 -6.79 4.02 -0.83
C VAL A 21 -7.77 3.71 0.31
N PRO A 22 -9.08 4.00 0.15
CA PRO A 22 -10.02 3.79 1.24
C PRO A 22 -10.27 2.30 1.53
N ASP A 23 -10.30 1.83 2.78
CA ASP A 23 -10.30 2.62 4.03
C ASP A 23 -9.04 2.39 4.88
N SER A 24 -8.24 1.38 4.54
CA SER A 24 -7.18 0.85 5.42
C SER A 24 -5.96 1.76 5.57
N SER A 25 -5.68 2.59 4.57
CA SER A 25 -4.48 3.44 4.55
C SER A 25 -4.72 4.89 5.01
N THR A 26 -5.93 5.21 5.49
CA THR A 26 -6.31 6.57 5.94
C THR A 26 -5.33 7.13 6.97
N SER A 27 -5.04 6.36 8.03
CA SER A 27 -4.13 6.80 9.10
C SER A 27 -2.69 6.95 8.61
N ALA A 28 -2.25 6.18 7.61
CA ALA A 28 -0.92 6.35 7.02
C ALA A 28 -0.87 7.62 6.17
N ALA A 29 -1.92 7.91 5.39
CA ALA A 29 -2.00 9.10 4.56
C ALA A 29 -2.01 10.39 5.36
N ILE A 30 -2.79 10.45 6.46
CA ILE A 30 -2.78 11.59 7.38
C ILE A 30 -1.38 11.81 7.95
N GLY A 31 -0.69 10.74 8.35
CA GLY A 31 0.69 10.81 8.84
C GLY A 31 1.68 11.33 7.79
N TYR A 32 1.59 10.82 6.57
CA TYR A 32 2.44 11.25 5.46
C TYR A 32 2.22 12.74 5.14
N ALA A 33 0.96 13.16 4.94
CA ALA A 33 0.58 14.54 4.66
C ALA A 33 1.08 15.51 5.73
N ALA A 34 0.86 15.17 7.00
CA ALA A 34 1.30 16.01 8.12
C ALA A 34 2.83 16.10 8.23
N GLN A 35 3.58 15.09 7.77
CA GLN A 35 5.04 15.11 7.78
C GLN A 35 5.65 15.78 6.55
N SER A 36 5.04 15.62 5.37
CA SER A 36 5.51 16.20 4.11
C SER A 36 5.06 17.64 3.91
N GLY A 37 4.02 18.09 4.61
CA GLY A 37 3.39 19.39 4.43
C GLY A 37 2.45 19.47 3.22
N ILE A 38 2.29 18.38 2.47
CA ILE A 38 1.37 18.30 1.32
C ILE A 38 -0.05 18.10 1.86
N PRO A 39 -1.06 18.87 1.38
CA PRO A 39 -2.43 18.75 1.88
C PRO A 39 -3.01 17.35 1.61
N TYR A 40 -3.73 16.83 2.60
CA TYR A 40 -4.51 15.61 2.45
C TYR A 40 -5.88 15.94 1.86
N GLU A 41 -6.21 15.35 0.71
CA GLU A 41 -7.54 15.39 0.13
C GLU A 41 -7.89 14.02 -0.47
N PRO A 42 -9.11 13.51 -0.28
CA PRO A 42 -9.50 12.24 -0.87
C PRO A 42 -9.60 12.37 -2.40
N CYS A 43 -8.82 11.59 -3.13
CA CYS A 43 -8.94 11.44 -4.59
C CYS A 43 -9.86 10.27 -4.96
N LEU A 44 -9.98 9.29 -4.06
CA LEU A 44 -10.80 8.09 -4.22
C LEU A 44 -11.90 8.07 -3.16
N HIS A 45 -13.07 7.55 -3.53
CA HIS A 45 -14.09 7.17 -2.58
C HIS A 45 -14.42 5.69 -2.75
N ARG A 46 -14.72 5.02 -1.65
CA ARG A 46 -15.21 3.64 -1.67
C ARG A 46 -16.74 3.65 -1.71
N ASN A 47 -17.30 2.82 -2.57
CA ASN A 47 -18.73 2.54 -2.58
C ASN A 47 -19.08 1.55 -1.45
N SER A 48 -19.73 2.04 -0.40
CA SER A 48 -20.12 1.25 0.78
C SER A 48 -21.16 0.17 0.48
N TYR A 49 -21.87 0.25 -0.65
CA TYR A 49 -22.94 -0.68 -1.03
C TYR A 49 -22.42 -1.89 -1.82
N VAL A 50 -21.13 -1.94 -2.14
CA VAL A 50 -20.52 -3.09 -2.82
C VAL A 50 -20.11 -4.13 -1.77
N GLY A 51 -20.93 -5.17 -1.64
CA GLY A 51 -20.64 -6.33 -0.80
C GLY A 51 -19.47 -7.19 -1.30
N ARG A 52 -19.13 -8.25 -0.54
CA ARG A 52 -18.13 -9.25 -0.96
C ARG A 52 -18.61 -9.92 -2.25
N SER A 53 -17.91 -9.71 -3.36
CA SER A 53 -18.20 -10.36 -4.64
C SER A 53 -17.77 -11.83 -4.57
N PHE A 54 -18.63 -12.68 -4.00
CA PHE A 54 -18.23 -14.03 -3.55
C PHE A 54 -17.95 -15.01 -4.69
N ILE A 55 -18.56 -14.87 -5.86
CA ILE A 55 -18.24 -15.68 -7.06
C ILE A 55 -18.42 -14.79 -8.29
N GLN A 56 -17.34 -14.45 -8.98
CA GLN A 56 -17.39 -13.82 -10.30
C GLN A 56 -16.72 -14.79 -11.29
N PRO A 57 -17.45 -15.26 -12.33
CA PRO A 57 -17.04 -16.40 -13.15
C PRO A 57 -15.84 -16.10 -14.07
N SER A 58 -15.44 -14.83 -14.24
CA SER A 58 -14.32 -14.46 -15.10
C SER A 58 -13.45 -13.35 -14.51
N ASN A 59 -12.17 -13.31 -14.91
CA ASN A 59 -11.23 -12.25 -14.53
C ASN A 59 -11.69 -10.86 -15.01
N ALA A 60 -12.36 -10.77 -16.16
CA ALA A 60 -12.94 -9.53 -16.67
C ALA A 60 -14.03 -8.97 -15.73
N MET A 61 -14.91 -9.84 -15.22
CA MET A 61 -15.94 -9.44 -14.25
C MET A 61 -15.34 -9.04 -12.89
N ARG A 62 -14.21 -9.64 -12.48
CA ARG A 62 -13.45 -9.20 -11.30
C ARG A 62 -12.86 -7.80 -11.47
N GLN A 63 -12.32 -7.46 -12.64
CA GLN A 63 -11.81 -6.10 -12.90
C GLN A 63 -12.95 -5.07 -12.92
N SER A 64 -14.12 -5.43 -13.46
CA SER A 64 -15.33 -4.60 -13.37
C SER A 64 -15.81 -4.40 -11.93
N ALA A 65 -15.63 -5.39 -11.04
CA ALA A 65 -16.01 -5.26 -9.63
C ALA A 65 -15.18 -4.20 -8.88
N ILE A 66 -13.90 -4.01 -9.23
CA ILE A 66 -13.07 -2.95 -8.63
C ILE A 66 -13.53 -1.57 -9.08
N HIS A 67 -13.90 -1.41 -10.36
CA HIS A 67 -14.51 -0.17 -10.87
C HIS A 67 -15.87 0.15 -10.22
N LYS A 68 -16.57 -0.86 -9.68
CA LYS A 68 -17.78 -0.66 -8.88
C LYS A 68 -17.45 -0.29 -7.43
N LYS A 69 -16.34 -0.80 -6.90
CA LYS A 69 -15.91 -0.64 -5.50
C LYS A 69 -15.35 0.75 -5.23
N PHE A 70 -14.64 1.35 -6.18
CA PHE A 70 -14.02 2.66 -6.03
C PHE A 70 -14.50 3.62 -7.12
N GLY A 71 -14.62 4.89 -6.77
CA GLY A 71 -14.82 5.97 -7.72
C GLY A 71 -13.81 7.08 -7.49
N VAL A 72 -13.54 7.83 -8.56
CA VAL A 72 -12.57 8.94 -8.53
C VAL A 72 -13.31 10.26 -8.33
N LEU A 73 -12.81 11.08 -7.41
CA LEU A 73 -13.26 12.45 -7.21
C LEU A 73 -12.50 13.36 -8.17
N ARG A 74 -12.95 13.43 -9.44
CA ARG A 74 -12.23 14.09 -10.55
C ARG A 74 -11.71 15.49 -10.21
N LYS A 75 -12.50 16.30 -9.50
CA LYS A 75 -12.12 17.66 -9.06
C LYS A 75 -10.82 17.69 -8.24
N ASN A 76 -10.53 16.62 -7.51
CA ASN A 76 -9.35 16.51 -6.66
C ASN A 76 -8.15 15.88 -7.40
N VAL A 77 -8.32 15.46 -8.66
CA VAL A 77 -7.35 14.66 -9.43
C VAL A 77 -6.88 15.37 -10.69
N GLU A 78 -7.79 15.99 -11.43
CA GLU A 78 -7.52 16.56 -12.75
C GLU A 78 -6.40 17.62 -12.70
N GLY A 79 -5.34 17.38 -13.48
CA GLY A 79 -4.15 18.23 -13.58
C GLY A 79 -3.18 18.17 -12.41
N ARG A 80 -3.45 17.36 -11.37
CA ARG A 80 -2.64 17.32 -10.14
C ARG A 80 -1.67 16.14 -10.09
N ARG A 81 -0.55 16.34 -9.41
CA ARG A 81 0.39 15.31 -8.99
C ARG A 81 -0.07 14.72 -7.66
N ILE A 82 -0.27 13.42 -7.60
CA ILE A 82 -0.93 12.73 -6.49
C ILE A 82 0.06 11.80 -5.81
N VAL A 83 0.19 11.90 -4.49
CA VAL A 83 0.75 10.83 -3.67
C VAL A 83 -0.39 9.96 -3.17
N LEU A 84 -0.52 8.74 -3.71
CA LEU A 84 -1.52 7.78 -3.29
C LEU A 84 -0.88 6.78 -2.30
N ILE A 85 -1.41 6.78 -1.08
CA ILE A 85 -0.94 5.94 0.02
C ILE A 85 -1.77 4.65 0.08
N ASP A 86 -1.11 3.51 0.22
CA ASP A 86 -1.78 2.24 0.56
C ASP A 86 -1.03 1.50 1.67
N ASP A 87 -1.69 0.53 2.31
CA ASP A 87 -1.10 -0.25 3.39
C ASP A 87 -0.03 -1.22 2.89
N SER A 88 -0.30 -1.92 1.79
CA SER A 88 0.48 -3.05 1.29
C SER A 88 0.13 -3.37 -0.15
N ILE A 89 1.08 -3.96 -0.89
CA ILE A 89 0.82 -4.52 -2.22
C ILE A 89 1.19 -5.99 -2.20
N VAL A 90 0.18 -6.85 -2.36
CA VAL A 90 0.36 -8.31 -2.43
C VAL A 90 0.49 -8.77 -3.88
N ARG A 91 -0.59 -8.65 -4.68
CA ARG A 91 -0.63 -9.10 -6.09
C ARG A 91 -0.60 -7.96 -7.11
N GLY A 92 -0.69 -6.69 -6.70
CA GLY A 92 -0.65 -5.53 -7.60
C GLY A 92 -1.93 -5.22 -8.38
N ASN A 93 -2.81 -6.20 -8.63
CA ASN A 93 -4.00 -6.03 -9.49
C ASN A 93 -4.91 -4.85 -9.11
N THR A 94 -5.24 -4.71 -7.82
CA THR A 94 -6.07 -3.58 -7.34
C THR A 94 -5.39 -2.26 -7.61
N MET A 95 -4.09 -2.18 -7.31
CA MET A 95 -3.33 -0.95 -7.42
C MET A 95 -3.20 -0.49 -8.87
N ARG A 96 -2.95 -1.41 -9.80
CA ARG A 96 -2.92 -1.14 -11.24
C ARG A 96 -4.21 -0.48 -11.72
N ILE A 97 -5.36 -1.02 -11.29
CA ILE A 97 -6.68 -0.45 -11.66
C ILE A 97 -6.88 0.93 -11.05
N LEU A 98 -6.51 1.13 -9.78
CA LEU A 98 -6.66 2.43 -9.13
C LEU A 98 -5.81 3.51 -9.80
N VAL A 99 -4.56 3.19 -10.16
CA VAL A 99 -3.68 4.09 -10.89
C VAL A 99 -4.24 4.42 -12.27
N GLU A 100 -4.73 3.42 -13.01
CA GLU A 100 -5.42 3.60 -14.30
C GLU A 100 -6.65 4.52 -14.18
N MET A 101 -7.46 4.35 -13.13
CA MET A 101 -8.61 5.21 -12.85
C MET A 101 -8.19 6.68 -12.60
N LEU A 102 -7.08 6.91 -11.89
CA LEU A 102 -6.55 8.26 -11.65
C LEU A 102 -6.02 8.90 -12.95
N TRP A 103 -5.32 8.12 -13.79
CA TRP A 103 -4.88 8.59 -15.11
C TRP A 103 -6.06 8.98 -16.00
N ASN A 104 -7.10 8.13 -16.07
CA ASN A 104 -8.32 8.40 -16.84
C ASN A 104 -9.10 9.63 -16.32
N ALA A 105 -8.95 9.96 -15.04
CA ALA A 105 -9.51 11.17 -14.44
C ALA A 105 -8.65 12.43 -14.66
N GLY A 106 -7.50 12.31 -15.32
CA GLY A 106 -6.64 13.43 -15.70
C GLY A 106 -5.53 13.75 -14.71
N ALA A 107 -5.10 12.82 -13.86
CA ALA A 107 -3.92 13.01 -13.03
C ALA A 107 -2.69 13.39 -13.88
N LYS A 108 -1.84 14.30 -13.37
CA LYS A 108 -0.57 14.66 -14.00
C LYS A 108 0.53 13.65 -13.67
N GLU A 109 0.62 13.27 -12.40
CA GLU A 109 1.56 12.28 -11.87
C GLU A 109 0.85 11.45 -10.78
N VAL A 110 1.19 10.17 -10.67
CA VAL A 110 0.67 9.26 -9.64
C VAL A 110 1.84 8.56 -8.95
N HIS A 111 2.18 9.01 -7.75
CA HIS A 111 3.23 8.44 -6.91
C HIS A 111 2.63 7.54 -5.84
N LEU A 112 2.96 6.26 -5.86
CA LEU A 112 2.57 5.32 -4.82
C LEU A 112 3.57 5.34 -3.67
N ARG A 113 3.03 5.38 -2.45
CA ARG A 113 3.81 5.24 -1.21
C ARG A 113 3.14 4.20 -0.34
N ILE A 114 3.82 3.08 -0.13
CA ILE A 114 3.26 1.91 0.56
C ILE A 114 3.75 1.90 2.00
N ALA A 115 2.80 1.92 2.95
CA ALA A 115 3.05 2.01 4.38
C ALA A 115 3.50 0.67 5.02
N SER A 116 4.09 -0.20 4.22
CA SER A 116 4.74 -1.43 4.63
C SER A 116 5.89 -1.76 3.67
N PRO A 117 6.87 -2.58 4.11
CA PRO A 117 7.87 -3.15 3.21
C PRO A 117 7.22 -4.10 2.20
N PRO A 118 7.88 -4.39 1.07
CA PRO A 118 7.35 -5.31 0.08
C PRO A 118 7.11 -6.70 0.68
N VAL A 119 5.93 -7.27 0.44
CA VAL A 119 5.61 -8.65 0.85
C VAL A 119 6.23 -9.61 -0.15
N LYS A 120 7.28 -10.32 0.29
CA LYS A 120 8.10 -11.17 -0.57
C LYS A 120 7.92 -12.66 -0.31
N PHE A 121 7.43 -13.04 0.87
CA PHE A 121 7.34 -14.43 1.31
C PHE A 121 5.92 -14.79 1.78
N PRO A 122 5.47 -16.04 1.57
CA PRO A 122 4.20 -16.55 2.10
C PRO A 122 4.20 -16.53 3.63
N CYS A 123 3.05 -16.47 4.28
CA CYS A 123 3.00 -16.49 5.75
C CYS A 123 2.71 -17.89 6.28
N PHE A 124 3.56 -18.36 7.21
CA PHE A 124 3.36 -19.62 7.94
C PHE A 124 2.86 -19.40 9.37
N MET A 125 2.56 -18.15 9.74
CA MET A 125 2.11 -17.73 11.08
C MET A 125 0.59 -17.50 11.15
N GLY A 126 -0.18 -18.09 10.22
CA GLY A 126 -1.64 -18.07 10.23
C GLY A 126 -2.32 -16.93 9.44
N ILE A 127 -1.56 -16.09 8.73
CA ILE A 127 -2.13 -15.08 7.81
C ILE A 127 -2.22 -15.68 6.41
N ASN A 128 -3.35 -15.47 5.72
CA ASN A 128 -3.53 -15.89 4.33
C ASN A 128 -2.75 -14.96 3.37
N ILE A 129 -1.43 -15.17 3.28
CA ILE A 129 -0.59 -14.58 2.23
C ILE A 129 -0.40 -15.63 1.15
N PRO A 130 -0.62 -15.29 -0.13
CA PRO A 130 -0.52 -16.24 -1.23
C PRO A 130 0.90 -16.78 -1.43
N THR A 131 1.05 -17.72 -2.37
CA THR A 131 2.36 -18.32 -2.69
C THR A 131 3.33 -17.27 -3.21
N ALA A 132 4.63 -17.55 -3.09
CA ALA A 132 5.69 -16.67 -3.57
C ALA A 132 5.58 -16.34 -5.08
N GLU A 133 4.92 -17.18 -5.88
CA GLU A 133 4.71 -16.95 -7.31
C GLU A 133 3.62 -15.91 -7.60
N GLU A 134 2.60 -15.83 -6.74
CA GLU A 134 1.52 -14.86 -6.86
C GLU A 134 1.89 -13.48 -6.29
N LEU A 135 2.95 -13.40 -5.48
CA LEU A 135 3.42 -12.16 -4.87
C LEU A 135 4.13 -11.26 -5.89
N LEU A 136 3.67 -10.02 -6.00
CA LEU A 136 4.20 -9.04 -6.95
C LEU A 136 5.70 -8.80 -6.71
N ALA A 137 6.09 -8.62 -5.45
CA ALA A 137 7.44 -8.24 -5.04
C ALA A 137 8.39 -9.41 -4.77
N SER A 138 7.93 -10.65 -4.93
CA SER A 138 8.77 -11.85 -4.74
C SER A 138 9.81 -12.00 -5.85
N LYS A 139 9.42 -11.72 -7.11
CA LYS A 139 10.29 -11.87 -8.29
C LYS A 139 10.59 -10.56 -9.03
N ARG A 140 10.14 -9.42 -8.50
CA ARG A 140 10.29 -8.12 -9.15
C ARG A 140 11.05 -7.14 -8.28
N ASN A 141 11.95 -6.38 -8.90
CA ASN A 141 12.56 -5.20 -8.30
C ASN A 141 11.61 -3.99 -8.36
N LEU A 142 11.99 -2.89 -7.72
CA LEU A 142 11.13 -1.72 -7.59
C LEU A 142 10.76 -1.07 -8.94
N SER A 143 11.68 -1.07 -9.90
CA SER A 143 11.43 -0.53 -11.24
C SER A 143 10.40 -1.38 -11.97
N GLU A 144 10.55 -2.70 -11.93
CA GLU A 144 9.61 -3.64 -12.56
C GLU A 144 8.23 -3.57 -11.90
N ILE A 145 8.16 -3.34 -10.59
CA ILE A 145 6.90 -3.10 -9.86
C ILE A 145 6.25 -1.80 -10.34
N THR A 146 7.04 -0.73 -10.46
CA THR A 146 6.54 0.59 -10.90
C THR A 146 5.96 0.51 -12.29
N GLU A 147 6.68 -0.11 -13.22
CA GLU A 147 6.22 -0.35 -14.58
C GLU A 147 4.97 -1.24 -14.63
N HIS A 148 4.96 -2.34 -13.88
CA HIS A 148 3.82 -3.25 -13.84
C HIS A 148 2.52 -2.58 -13.35
N ILE A 149 2.64 -1.66 -12.38
CA ILE A 149 1.50 -0.91 -11.85
C ILE A 149 1.10 0.25 -12.78
N GLY A 150 2.04 0.82 -13.54
CA GLY A 150 1.82 1.99 -14.39
C GLY A 150 1.79 3.31 -13.61
N ALA A 151 2.45 3.37 -12.45
CA ALA A 151 2.57 4.58 -11.64
C ALA A 151 3.79 5.42 -12.08
N THR A 152 3.81 6.71 -11.72
CA THR A 152 4.98 7.58 -11.93
C THR A 152 6.17 7.14 -11.07
N SER A 153 5.91 6.73 -9.83
CA SER A 153 6.91 6.12 -8.95
C SER A 153 6.23 5.23 -7.92
N VAL A 154 6.90 4.18 -7.47
CA VAL A 154 6.48 3.37 -6.33
C VAL A 154 7.61 3.35 -5.31
N GLU A 155 7.28 3.61 -4.05
CA GLU A 155 8.22 3.46 -2.94
C GLU A 155 7.54 2.75 -1.76
N TYR A 156 8.31 1.93 -1.06
CA TYR A 156 7.88 1.18 0.11
C TYR A 156 8.56 1.71 1.36
N LEU A 157 7.88 1.62 2.50
CA LEU A 157 8.48 1.83 3.81
C LEU A 157 9.57 0.79 4.06
N SER A 158 10.70 1.20 4.65
CA SER A 158 11.77 0.26 5.02
C SER A 158 11.33 -0.69 6.15
N VAL A 159 12.00 -1.85 6.29
CA VAL A 159 11.71 -2.78 7.39
C VAL A 159 12.03 -2.13 8.73
N GLU A 160 13.14 -1.39 8.78
CA GLU A 160 13.60 -0.60 9.92
C GLU A 160 12.58 0.48 10.28
N GLY A 161 12.07 1.18 9.26
CA GLY A 161 11.04 2.21 9.39
C GLY A 161 9.72 1.65 9.91
N LEU A 162 9.30 0.48 9.42
CA LEU A 162 8.13 -0.22 9.94
C LEU A 162 8.32 -0.61 11.41
N LEU A 163 9.45 -1.25 11.76
CA LEU A 163 9.75 -1.64 13.14
C LEU A 163 9.77 -0.42 14.08
N LYS A 164 10.42 0.67 13.66
CA LYS A 164 10.44 1.94 14.39
C LYS A 164 9.03 2.50 14.56
N ALA A 165 8.18 2.41 13.54
CA ALA A 165 6.81 2.90 13.60
C ALA A 165 5.96 2.14 14.62
N VAL A 166 5.99 0.80 14.58
CA VAL A 166 5.14 -0.05 15.43
C VAL A 166 5.62 -0.11 16.88
N GLN A 167 6.91 0.11 17.12
CA GLN A 167 7.50 0.18 18.47
C GLN A 167 7.37 1.57 19.10
N SER A 168 6.94 2.59 18.33
CA SER A 168 6.81 3.95 18.82
C SER A 168 5.78 4.02 19.97
N GLY A 169 6.21 4.49 21.14
CA GLY A 169 5.35 4.63 22.32
C GLY A 169 5.14 3.34 23.12
N ILE A 170 5.81 2.24 22.77
CA ILE A 170 5.81 1.01 23.56
C ILE A 170 6.96 1.06 24.57
N GLU A 171 6.66 1.07 25.87
CA GLU A 171 7.66 0.90 26.92
C GLU A 171 8.25 -0.52 26.86
N ARG A 172 9.56 -0.62 26.62
CA ARG A 172 10.26 -1.90 26.61
C ARG A 172 10.25 -2.50 28.03
N ARG A 173 9.47 -3.55 28.24
CA ARG A 173 9.62 -4.39 29.43
C ARG A 173 10.92 -5.18 29.31
N THR A 174 11.77 -5.11 30.32
CA THR A 174 13.14 -5.65 30.32
C THR A 174 13.26 -7.17 30.18
N ASN A 175 12.14 -7.91 30.24
CA ASN A 175 12.15 -9.37 30.45
C ASN A 175 11.44 -10.17 29.34
N PHE A 176 11.15 -9.58 28.18
CA PHE A 176 10.63 -10.33 27.04
C PHE A 176 11.30 -9.88 25.74
N ASP A 177 11.77 -10.85 24.96
CA ASP A 177 12.20 -10.66 23.56
C ASP A 177 10.98 -10.43 22.65
N ILE A 178 10.13 -9.43 22.97
CA ILE A 178 8.93 -9.10 22.17
C ILE A 178 9.38 -8.44 20.87
N GLY A 179 9.68 -9.27 19.88
CA GLY A 179 9.87 -8.87 18.50
C GLY A 179 8.55 -8.84 17.73
N HIS A 180 8.52 -8.07 16.64
CA HIS A 180 7.48 -8.22 15.63
C HIS A 180 7.96 -9.23 14.59
N CYS A 181 7.10 -10.19 14.23
CA CYS A 181 7.39 -11.10 13.13
C CYS A 181 7.52 -10.32 11.82
N THR A 182 8.63 -10.51 11.10
CA THR A 182 8.86 -9.92 9.78
C THR A 182 9.02 -10.98 8.68
N GLY A 183 8.64 -12.24 8.95
CA GLY A 183 8.90 -13.37 8.06
C GLY A 183 8.38 -13.18 6.64
N CYS A 184 7.17 -12.63 6.47
CA CYS A 184 6.61 -12.36 5.14
C CYS A 184 7.33 -11.24 4.36
N LEU A 185 8.16 -10.45 5.03
CA LEU A 185 8.92 -9.31 4.48
C LEU A 185 10.39 -9.68 4.25
N THR A 186 11.00 -10.37 5.22
CA THR A 186 12.45 -10.64 5.28
C THR A 186 12.83 -12.11 5.06
N GLY A 187 11.86 -13.03 5.13
CA GLY A 187 12.10 -14.47 5.10
C GLY A 187 12.58 -15.04 6.45
N LYS A 188 12.78 -14.19 7.47
CA LYS A 188 13.23 -14.59 8.81
C LYS A 188 12.01 -14.85 9.70
N TYR A 189 11.61 -16.11 9.81
CA TYR A 189 10.49 -16.52 10.67
C TYR A 189 10.93 -16.72 12.11
N PRO A 190 10.03 -16.50 13.10
CA PRO A 190 10.34 -16.69 14.52
C PRO A 190 10.46 -18.17 14.91
N VAL A 191 10.08 -19.08 14.02
CA VAL A 191 10.18 -20.53 14.19
C VAL A 191 10.81 -21.13 12.93
N ALA A 192 11.43 -22.31 13.07
CA ALA A 192 11.87 -23.09 11.93
C ALA A 192 10.65 -23.45 11.06
N ILE A 193 10.81 -23.31 9.75
CA ILE A 193 9.78 -23.68 8.77
C ILE A 193 10.25 -24.95 8.08
N ASP A 194 9.49 -26.01 8.24
CA ASP A 194 9.68 -27.25 7.50
C ASP A 194 8.98 -27.11 6.13
N PHE A 195 9.71 -27.39 5.06
CA PHE A 195 9.23 -27.32 3.67
C PHE A 195 8.87 -28.70 3.13
#